data_AF-A0A1V5IKU1-F1
#
_entry.id   AF-A0A1V5IKU1-F1
#
_cell.length_a   1.000
_cell.length_b   1.000
_cell.length_c   1.000
_cell.angle_alpha   90.00
_cell.angle_beta   90.00
_cell.angle_gamma   90.00
#
_symmetry.space_group_name_H-M   'P 1'
#
loop_
_entity.id
_entity.type
_entity.pdbx_description
1 polymer ?
#
loop_
_entity_poly.entity_id
_entity_poly.type
_entity_poly.pdbx_seq_one_letter_code
_entity_poly.pdbx_strand_id
1 'polypeptide(L)'
;MTGPAIAPAYAGVDELRRVARELLESGEVRVIIGWEDARRGARPVFITDPAETDKLIFDTRCVHNLVTYLDPRRDHVSELGRIGLVVKGCDAKAVAGLLRESQLSRDHVVLIGMRCGGVLEEGELPEPLALTPENVAPRCYGCDNREPTLTDHLLGEPQPEPPRPVMTIDERVAALDDLPLEERWAFWTEQFSKCVRCYACRQVCPLCICERCIVEKTQPLWIESAAHPRGNFSWNLTRAIHLAGRCVDCGECERFCPVGIPLSLLNRKLQQIVHDRYGYTASDDPENAAPIGDYRLDDQQEFIK
;
A
#
# COMPACT_ATOMS: atom_id res chain seq x y z
N MET A 1 14.91 6.79 -31.96
CA MET A 1 14.15 6.39 -30.76
C MET A 1 13.48 7.65 -30.25
N THR A 2 12.18 7.79 -30.44
CA THR A 2 11.38 8.82 -29.78
C THR A 2 11.41 8.54 -28.28
N GLY A 3 11.71 9.55 -27.46
CA GLY A 3 11.71 9.39 -26.00
C GLY A 3 10.33 8.94 -25.47
N PRO A 4 10.26 8.47 -24.22
CA PRO A 4 8.99 8.08 -23.62
C PRO A 4 8.00 9.26 -23.64
N ALA A 5 6.74 8.98 -23.97
CA ALA A 5 5.71 10.00 -24.04
C ALA A 5 5.36 10.50 -22.63
N ILE A 6 5.33 11.82 -22.46
CA ILE A 6 4.85 12.46 -21.23
C ILE A 6 3.36 12.17 -21.08
N ALA A 7 2.93 11.74 -19.90
CA ALA A 7 1.51 11.59 -19.59
C ALA A 7 0.91 12.91 -19.11
N PRO A 8 -0.33 13.24 -19.50
CA PRO A 8 -1.07 14.23 -18.75
C PRO A 8 -1.34 13.70 -17.33
N ALA A 9 -1.59 14.62 -16.40
CA ALA A 9 -2.18 14.27 -15.12
C ALA A 9 -3.50 13.50 -15.33
N TYR A 10 -3.88 12.68 -14.34
CA TYR A 10 -5.20 12.07 -14.38
C TYR A 10 -6.29 13.15 -14.31
N ALA A 11 -7.46 12.87 -14.89
CA ALA A 11 -8.60 13.77 -14.80
C ALA A 11 -9.01 13.98 -13.33
N GLY A 12 -9.56 15.15 -13.01
CA GLY A 12 -10.09 15.46 -11.67
C GLY A 12 -9.12 16.16 -10.71
N VAL A 13 -7.91 16.57 -11.14
CA VAL A 13 -7.00 17.36 -10.28
C VAL A 13 -7.61 18.70 -9.88
N ASP A 14 -8.30 19.38 -10.80
CA ASP A 14 -8.97 20.65 -10.46
C ASP A 14 -10.14 20.44 -9.50
N GLU A 15 -10.88 19.34 -9.63
CA GLU A 15 -11.90 18.93 -8.66
C GLU A 15 -11.30 18.63 -7.29
N LEU A 16 -10.18 17.90 -7.25
CA LEU A 16 -9.43 17.59 -6.03
C LEU A 16 -9.02 18.88 -5.32
N ARG A 17 -8.43 19.83 -6.04
CA ARG A 17 -8.01 21.13 -5.48
C ARG A 17 -9.20 21.90 -4.92
N ARG A 18 -10.32 21.92 -5.64
CA ARG A 18 -11.56 22.58 -5.21
C ARG A 18 -12.14 21.94 -3.94
N VAL A 19 -12.32 20.62 -3.92
CA VAL A 19 -12.87 19.89 -2.76
C VAL A 19 -11.94 20.02 -1.55
N ALA A 20 -10.63 19.89 -1.73
CA ALA A 20 -9.65 20.09 -0.67
C ALA A 20 -9.75 21.51 -0.06
N ARG A 21 -9.94 22.53 -0.90
CA ARG A 21 -10.09 23.93 -0.48
C ARG A 21 -11.37 24.11 0.32
N GLU A 22 -12.50 23.62 -0.18
CA GLU A 22 -13.82 23.68 0.49
C GLU A 22 -13.80 23.00 1.87
N LEU A 23 -13.15 21.83 1.99
CA LEU A 23 -13.03 21.10 3.25
C LEU A 23 -12.17 21.84 4.28
N LEU A 24 -11.11 22.54 3.85
CA LEU A 24 -10.28 23.35 4.74
C LEU A 24 -10.98 24.66 5.14
N GLU A 25 -11.63 25.35 4.20
CA GLU A 25 -12.33 26.63 4.45
C GLU A 25 -13.54 26.45 5.37
N SER A 26 -14.28 25.35 5.22
CA SER A 26 -15.40 25.00 6.10
C SER A 26 -14.94 24.57 7.50
N GLY A 27 -13.65 24.24 7.67
CA GLY A 27 -13.10 23.67 8.90
C GLY A 27 -13.51 22.22 9.15
N GLU A 28 -14.10 21.54 8.15
CA GLU A 28 -14.44 20.12 8.24
C GLU A 28 -13.18 19.27 8.47
N VAL A 29 -12.08 19.62 7.81
CA VAL A 29 -10.77 19.03 8.03
C VAL A 29 -9.77 20.12 8.42
N ARG A 30 -8.74 19.73 9.16
CA ARG A 30 -7.66 20.63 9.59
C ARG A 30 -6.44 20.56 8.69
N VAL A 31 -6.29 19.45 7.97
CA VAL A 31 -5.17 19.20 7.07
C VAL A 31 -5.62 18.32 5.91
N ILE A 32 -5.12 18.61 4.72
CA ILE A 32 -5.21 17.72 3.55
C ILE A 32 -3.86 17.03 3.38
N ILE A 33 -3.87 15.70 3.29
CA ILE A 33 -2.70 14.88 2.97
C ILE A 33 -2.88 14.33 1.55
N GLY A 34 -2.01 14.77 0.64
CA GLY A 34 -2.05 14.39 -0.78
C GLY A 34 -0.64 14.27 -1.37
N TRP A 35 -0.52 14.49 -2.68
CA TRP A 35 0.77 14.56 -3.37
C TRP A 35 1.02 15.98 -3.90
N GLU A 36 2.27 16.42 -3.87
CA GLU A 36 2.73 17.60 -4.61
C GLU A 36 3.88 17.23 -5.55
N ASP A 37 4.11 18.09 -6.52
CA ASP A 37 5.26 17.98 -7.41
C ASP A 37 6.56 18.34 -6.68
N ALA A 38 7.62 17.58 -6.94
CA ALA A 38 8.94 17.86 -6.40
C ALA A 38 10.04 17.46 -7.38
N ARG A 39 11.27 17.89 -7.08
CA ARG A 39 12.44 17.73 -7.98
C ARG A 39 12.67 16.29 -8.47
N ARG A 40 12.31 15.29 -7.67
CA ARG A 40 12.48 13.86 -8.00
C ARG A 40 11.15 13.15 -8.21
N GLY A 41 10.09 13.87 -8.57
CA GLY A 41 8.75 13.32 -8.74
C GLY A 41 7.82 13.60 -7.56
N ALA A 42 6.66 12.96 -7.58
CA ALA A 42 5.59 13.23 -6.63
C ALA A 42 6.00 12.83 -5.20
N ARG A 43 5.74 13.71 -4.23
CA ARG A 43 5.97 13.44 -2.80
C ARG A 43 4.72 13.74 -1.97
N PRO A 44 4.57 13.14 -0.78
CA PRO A 44 3.51 13.51 0.14
C PRO A 44 3.57 14.99 0.54
N VAL A 45 2.41 15.64 0.60
CA VAL A 45 2.25 17.04 1.06
C VAL A 45 1.17 17.12 2.13
N PHE A 46 1.36 18.04 3.08
CA PHE A 46 0.42 18.35 4.16
C PHE A 46 -0.01 19.82 4.00
N ILE A 47 -1.27 20.05 3.66
CA ILE A 47 -1.81 21.39 3.35
C ILE A 47 -2.78 21.79 4.46
N THR A 48 -2.49 22.89 5.13
CA THR A 48 -3.34 23.45 6.20
C THR A 48 -3.92 24.82 5.83
N ASP A 49 -3.30 25.53 4.90
CA ASP A 49 -3.81 26.76 4.32
C ASP A 49 -4.58 26.45 3.02
N PRO A 50 -5.89 26.78 2.93
CA PRO A 50 -6.67 26.62 1.71
C PRO A 50 -6.01 27.25 0.48
N ALA A 51 -5.24 28.34 0.62
CA ALA A 51 -4.55 28.98 -0.49
C ALA A 51 -3.51 28.07 -1.17
N GLU A 52 -3.02 27.04 -0.47
CA GLU A 52 -1.96 26.15 -0.96
C GLU A 52 -2.48 24.87 -1.65
N THR A 53 -3.80 24.68 -1.78
CA THR A 53 -4.37 23.48 -2.42
C THR A 53 -3.92 23.28 -3.86
N ASP A 54 -3.52 24.34 -4.55
CA ASP A 54 -3.03 24.27 -5.94
C ASP A 54 -1.72 23.48 -6.08
N LYS A 55 -1.00 23.23 -4.96
CA LYS A 55 0.15 22.32 -4.93
C LYS A 55 -0.24 20.86 -5.17
N LEU A 56 -1.50 20.49 -4.94
CA LEU A 56 -1.97 19.11 -5.11
C LEU A 56 -1.83 18.68 -6.57
N ILE A 57 -1.28 17.49 -6.75
CA ILE A 57 -1.20 16.78 -8.02
C ILE A 57 -1.81 15.38 -7.89
N PHE A 58 -2.22 14.81 -9.02
CA PHE A 58 -2.56 13.40 -9.13
C PHE A 58 -2.23 12.89 -10.53
N ASP A 59 -1.17 12.08 -10.63
CA ASP A 59 -0.64 11.56 -11.89
C ASP A 59 0.05 10.19 -11.68
N THR A 60 0.68 9.65 -12.73
CA THR A 60 1.31 8.32 -12.73
C THR A 60 2.49 8.20 -11.75
N ARG A 61 3.02 9.31 -11.21
CA ARG A 61 4.11 9.32 -10.21
C ARG A 61 3.60 9.19 -8.78
N CYS A 62 2.29 9.26 -8.53
CA CYS A 62 1.66 9.21 -7.20
C CYS A 62 1.65 7.78 -6.61
N VAL A 63 2.84 7.17 -6.52
CA VAL A 63 3.07 5.76 -6.17
C VAL A 63 2.83 5.45 -4.69
N HIS A 64 3.08 6.43 -3.81
CA HIS A 64 3.06 6.29 -2.36
C HIS A 64 1.68 5.87 -1.85
N ASN A 65 1.63 5.06 -0.80
CA ASN A 65 0.38 4.85 -0.05
C ASN A 65 0.35 5.80 1.15
N LEU A 66 -0.49 6.85 1.07
CA LEU A 66 -0.54 7.91 2.09
C LEU A 66 -1.19 7.45 3.40
N VAL A 67 -1.85 6.29 3.43
CA VAL A 67 -2.45 5.73 4.65
C VAL A 67 -1.40 5.43 5.71
N THR A 68 -0.11 5.32 5.35
CA THR A 68 0.99 5.25 6.33
C THR A 68 1.00 6.41 7.32
N TYR A 69 0.44 7.57 6.96
CA TYR A 69 0.33 8.72 7.84
C TYR A 69 -0.80 8.63 8.86
N LEU A 70 -1.71 7.67 8.71
CA LEU A 70 -2.75 7.34 9.71
C LEU A 70 -2.26 6.32 10.76
N ASP A 71 -0.99 5.92 10.70
CA ASP A 71 -0.41 4.97 11.65
C ASP A 71 -0.43 5.53 13.08
N PRO A 72 -0.91 4.78 14.08
CA PRO A 72 -1.03 5.26 15.46
C PRO A 72 0.31 5.62 16.11
N ARG A 73 1.45 5.18 15.55
CA ARG A 73 2.80 5.58 16.00
C ARG A 73 3.18 7.00 15.56
N ARG A 74 2.38 7.63 14.70
CA ARG A 74 2.59 9.00 14.21
C ARG A 74 1.63 9.96 14.90
N ASP A 75 1.73 10.01 16.23
CA ASP A 75 0.96 10.89 17.12
C ASP A 75 0.86 12.34 16.61
N HIS A 76 1.99 12.94 16.22
CA HIS A 76 2.07 14.29 15.65
C HIS A 76 1.20 14.52 14.40
N VAL A 77 0.86 13.47 13.63
CA VAL A 77 -0.07 13.59 12.50
C VAL A 77 -1.51 13.55 13.00
N SER A 78 -1.82 12.65 13.94
CA SER A 78 -3.16 12.59 14.57
C SER A 78 -3.52 13.87 15.33
N GLU A 79 -2.52 14.55 15.90
CA GLU A 79 -2.67 15.84 16.60
C GLU A 79 -3.04 17.00 15.68
N LEU A 80 -2.91 16.85 14.34
CA LEU A 80 -3.34 17.88 13.39
C LEU A 80 -4.86 18.05 13.38
N GLY A 81 -5.62 17.09 13.92
CA GLY A 81 -7.09 17.08 13.94
C GLY A 81 -7.66 16.21 12.82
N ARG A 82 -8.92 16.46 12.43
CA ARG A 82 -9.60 15.68 11.38
C ARG A 82 -8.85 15.83 10.05
N ILE A 83 -8.50 14.71 9.42
CA ILE A 83 -7.62 14.66 8.24
C ILE A 83 -8.47 14.48 6.97
N GLY A 84 -8.25 15.28 5.94
CA GLY A 84 -8.67 14.95 4.59
C GLY A 84 -7.56 14.17 3.88
N LEU A 85 -7.79 12.90 3.55
CA LEU A 85 -6.79 12.03 2.93
C LEU A 85 -7.15 11.76 1.48
N VAL A 86 -6.24 12.10 0.56
CA VAL A 86 -6.37 11.73 -0.86
C VAL A 86 -5.98 10.26 -1.02
N VAL A 87 -6.87 9.45 -1.59
CA VAL A 87 -6.69 7.99 -1.67
C VAL A 87 -6.87 7.46 -3.08
N LYS A 88 -6.00 6.51 -3.45
CA LYS A 88 -6.22 5.57 -4.56
C LYS A 88 -7.06 4.38 -4.10
N GLY A 89 -7.47 3.53 -5.02
CA GLY A 89 -8.10 2.23 -4.74
C GLY A 89 -7.40 1.37 -3.70
N CYS A 90 -6.10 1.13 -3.87
CA CYS A 90 -5.30 0.35 -2.93
C CYS A 90 -5.11 1.06 -1.58
N ASP A 91 -5.19 2.39 -1.55
CA ASP A 91 -5.16 3.17 -0.31
C ASP A 91 -6.49 3.01 0.44
N ALA A 92 -7.63 3.08 -0.27
CA ALA A 92 -8.96 2.84 0.33
C ALA A 92 -9.06 1.45 0.98
N LYS A 93 -8.51 0.40 0.35
CA LYS A 93 -8.38 -0.93 0.98
C LYS A 93 -7.56 -0.90 2.27
N ALA A 94 -6.49 -0.11 2.32
CA ALA A 94 -5.69 0.01 3.54
C ALA A 94 -6.46 0.74 4.64
N VAL A 95 -7.20 1.80 4.29
CA VAL A 95 -8.10 2.49 5.24
C VAL A 95 -9.15 1.53 5.78
N ALA A 96 -9.78 0.72 4.93
CA ALA A 96 -10.74 -0.32 5.35
C ALA A 96 -10.12 -1.29 6.37
N GLY A 97 -8.88 -1.73 6.13
CA GLY A 97 -8.15 -2.57 7.08
C GLY A 97 -7.95 -1.89 8.44
N LEU A 98 -7.59 -0.61 8.47
CA LEU A 98 -7.44 0.15 9.73
C LEU A 98 -8.78 0.28 10.47
N LEU A 99 -9.87 0.53 9.76
CA LEU A 99 -11.21 0.65 10.35
C LEU A 99 -11.69 -0.68 10.91
N ARG A 100 -11.55 -1.75 10.14
CA ARG A 100 -11.91 -3.12 10.54
C ARG A 100 -11.22 -3.55 11.83
N GLU A 101 -9.96 -3.17 11.98
CA GLU A 101 -9.15 -3.49 13.17
C GLU A 101 -9.31 -2.46 14.30
N SER A 102 -10.22 -1.48 14.16
CA SER A 102 -10.47 -0.39 15.13
C SER A 102 -9.23 0.46 15.43
N GLN A 103 -8.37 0.65 14.43
CA GLN A 103 -7.12 1.40 14.52
C GLN A 103 -7.27 2.83 14.00
N LEU A 104 -8.37 3.08 13.30
CA LEU A 104 -8.81 4.37 12.82
C LEU A 104 -10.30 4.49 13.14
N SER A 105 -10.75 5.70 13.46
CA SER A 105 -12.17 6.01 13.58
C SER A 105 -12.62 6.88 12.41
N ARG A 106 -13.87 6.69 11.95
CA ARG A 106 -14.41 7.32 10.74
C ARG A 106 -14.60 8.83 10.87
N ASP A 107 -14.85 9.30 12.08
CA ASP A 107 -14.92 10.71 12.44
C ASP A 107 -13.57 11.44 12.32
N HIS A 108 -12.44 10.72 12.38
CA HIS A 108 -11.11 11.34 12.29
C HIS A 108 -10.62 11.59 10.86
N VAL A 109 -11.32 11.09 9.84
CA VAL A 109 -10.87 11.23 8.45
C VAL A 109 -12.01 11.52 7.49
N VAL A 110 -11.73 12.34 6.47
CA VAL A 110 -12.51 12.50 5.23
C VAL A 110 -11.67 11.93 4.09
N LEU A 111 -12.22 11.03 3.30
CA LEU A 111 -11.53 10.38 2.20
C LEU A 111 -11.91 11.00 0.86
N ILE A 112 -10.90 11.53 0.16
CA ILE A 112 -11.01 12.08 -1.18
C ILE A 112 -10.44 11.03 -2.15
N GLY A 113 -11.32 10.22 -2.73
CA GLY A 113 -10.96 9.17 -3.66
C GLY A 113 -10.66 9.68 -5.06
N MET A 114 -9.57 9.20 -5.65
CA MET A 114 -9.22 9.47 -7.03
C MET A 114 -9.36 8.19 -7.88
N ARG A 115 -10.08 8.28 -9.01
CA ARG A 115 -10.13 7.20 -10.00
C ARG A 115 -8.76 7.00 -10.64
N CYS A 116 -8.04 5.97 -10.21
CA CYS A 116 -6.65 5.72 -10.57
C CYS A 116 -6.53 4.79 -11.78
N GLY A 117 -5.78 5.20 -12.79
CA GLY A 117 -5.49 4.39 -13.99
C GLY A 117 -4.23 3.52 -13.87
N GLY A 118 -3.58 3.50 -12.70
CA GLY A 118 -2.29 2.86 -12.48
C GLY A 118 -1.21 3.87 -12.10
N VAL A 119 -0.02 3.38 -11.76
CA VAL A 119 1.15 4.21 -11.46
C VAL A 119 2.41 3.58 -12.02
N LEU A 120 3.48 4.36 -12.10
CA LEU A 120 4.79 3.90 -12.49
C LEU A 120 5.36 2.92 -11.45
N GLU A 121 6.15 1.95 -11.90
CA GLU A 121 6.95 1.09 -11.02
C GLU A 121 7.98 1.93 -10.26
N GLU A 122 8.71 2.78 -10.99
CA GLU A 122 9.65 3.76 -10.47
C GLU A 122 9.02 5.17 -10.55
N GLY A 123 8.48 5.65 -9.42
CA GLY A 123 7.80 6.94 -9.34
C GLY A 123 8.72 8.15 -9.16
N GLU A 124 10.02 7.95 -8.91
CA GLU A 124 10.99 9.03 -8.66
C GLU A 124 11.48 9.70 -9.95
N LEU A 125 10.54 10.22 -10.74
CA LEU A 125 10.79 10.86 -12.03
C LEU A 125 10.36 12.33 -12.03
N PRO A 126 11.15 13.25 -12.63
CA PRO A 126 10.80 14.67 -12.70
C PRO A 126 9.48 14.94 -13.42
N GLU A 127 9.12 14.12 -14.40
CA GLU A 127 7.92 14.29 -15.23
C GLU A 127 7.07 13.02 -15.23
N PRO A 128 5.72 13.13 -15.29
CA PRO A 128 4.86 11.98 -15.44
C PRO A 128 5.03 11.36 -16.83
N LEU A 129 5.08 10.04 -16.88
CA LEU A 129 5.19 9.29 -18.14
C LEU A 129 3.92 8.50 -18.39
N ALA A 130 3.59 8.32 -19.68
CA ALA A 130 2.57 7.38 -20.11
C ALA A 130 2.96 5.97 -19.65
N LEU A 131 1.97 5.25 -19.13
CA LEU A 131 2.18 3.87 -18.73
C LEU A 131 2.41 3.01 -19.98
N THR A 132 3.42 2.16 -19.91
CA THR A 132 3.76 1.15 -20.90
C THR A 132 3.98 -0.19 -20.18
N PRO A 133 3.99 -1.33 -20.90
CA PRO A 133 4.33 -2.63 -20.31
C PRO A 133 5.65 -2.66 -19.54
N GLU A 134 6.60 -1.78 -19.85
CA GLU A 134 7.95 -1.73 -19.27
C GLU A 134 8.05 -0.85 -18.03
N ASN A 135 7.13 0.09 -17.81
CA ASN A 135 7.23 1.07 -16.71
C ASN A 135 6.05 1.06 -15.74
N VAL A 136 4.96 0.35 -16.07
CA VAL A 136 3.80 0.23 -15.21
C VAL A 136 4.12 -0.63 -13.99
N ALA A 137 3.70 -0.18 -12.82
CA ALA A 137 3.86 -0.98 -11.62
C ALA A 137 3.09 -2.31 -11.75
N PRO A 138 3.73 -3.48 -11.51
CA PRO A 138 3.06 -4.78 -11.66
C PRO A 138 1.78 -4.95 -10.84
N ARG A 139 1.67 -4.24 -9.70
CA ARG A 139 0.50 -4.20 -8.82
C ARG A 139 -0.74 -3.54 -9.42
N CYS A 140 -0.59 -2.77 -10.50
CA CYS A 140 -1.70 -1.99 -11.06
C CYS A 140 -2.52 -2.77 -12.08
N TYR A 141 -1.92 -3.77 -12.74
CA TYR A 141 -2.63 -4.62 -13.68
C TYR A 141 -3.56 -5.59 -12.95
N GLY A 142 -4.81 -5.73 -13.42
CA GLY A 142 -5.83 -6.52 -12.71
C GLY A 142 -6.35 -5.88 -11.42
N CYS A 143 -6.11 -4.58 -11.19
CA CYS A 143 -6.65 -3.86 -10.04
C CYS A 143 -8.19 -3.84 -10.08
N ASP A 144 -8.78 -4.42 -9.04
CA ASP A 144 -10.22 -4.57 -8.81
C ASP A 144 -10.88 -3.35 -8.17
N ASN A 145 -10.09 -2.37 -7.69
CA ASN A 145 -10.61 -1.23 -6.91
C ASN A 145 -10.29 0.14 -7.53
N ARG A 146 -10.48 0.29 -8.84
CA ARG A 146 -10.23 1.57 -9.54
C ARG A 146 -11.28 2.65 -9.26
N GLU A 147 -12.45 2.23 -8.81
CA GLU A 147 -13.54 3.08 -8.33
C GLU A 147 -13.80 2.76 -6.85
N PRO A 148 -12.94 3.25 -5.93
CA PRO A 148 -13.10 2.95 -4.51
C PRO A 148 -14.46 3.43 -4.01
N THR A 149 -15.12 2.56 -3.24
CA THR A 149 -16.43 2.79 -2.63
C THR A 149 -16.29 3.42 -1.24
N LEU A 150 -15.19 3.14 -0.54
CA LEU A 150 -14.87 3.76 0.74
C LEU A 150 -14.27 5.15 0.54
N THR A 151 -15.12 6.11 0.17
CA THR A 151 -14.74 7.51 -0.07
C THR A 151 -15.90 8.44 0.26
N ASP A 152 -15.62 9.64 0.75
CA ASP A 152 -16.63 10.70 0.94
C ASP A 152 -16.82 11.51 -0.34
N HIS A 153 -15.73 11.68 -1.11
CA HIS A 153 -15.73 12.33 -2.42
C HIS A 153 -14.97 11.47 -3.42
N LEU A 154 -15.64 10.92 -4.45
CA LEU A 154 -14.98 10.19 -5.54
C LEU A 154 -14.85 11.09 -6.78
N LEU A 155 -13.62 11.38 -7.17
CA LEU A 155 -13.28 12.40 -8.16
C LEU A 155 -12.60 11.82 -9.41
N GLY A 156 -12.67 12.59 -10.49
CA GLY A 156 -12.09 12.23 -11.78
C GLY A 156 -12.91 11.20 -12.56
N GLU A 157 -12.50 10.99 -13.81
CA GLU A 157 -13.19 10.12 -14.76
C GLU A 157 -12.74 8.65 -14.65
N PRO A 158 -13.63 7.68 -14.96
CA PRO A 158 -13.26 6.27 -15.09
C PRO A 158 -12.02 6.07 -15.98
N GLN A 159 -11.04 5.34 -15.46
CA GLN A 159 -9.79 5.07 -16.15
C GLN A 159 -9.80 3.66 -16.77
N PRO A 160 -9.24 3.49 -17.99
CA PRO A 160 -9.08 2.16 -18.57
C PRO A 160 -8.14 1.30 -17.72
N GLU A 161 -8.10 0.00 -18.01
CA GLU A 161 -7.10 -0.86 -17.38
C GLU A 161 -5.70 -0.44 -17.84
N PRO A 162 -4.72 -0.33 -16.92
CA PRO A 162 -3.36 -0.03 -17.32
C PRO A 162 -2.80 -1.12 -18.26
N PRO A 163 -1.74 -0.79 -19.03
CA PRO A 163 -1.05 -1.79 -19.84
C PRO A 163 -0.63 -3.01 -19.01
N ARG A 164 -0.70 -4.19 -19.62
CA ARG A 164 -0.18 -5.41 -19.01
C ARG A 164 1.35 -5.30 -18.88
N PRO A 165 1.94 -5.46 -17.69
CA PRO A 165 3.39 -5.47 -17.52
C PRO A 165 4.03 -6.66 -18.24
N VAL A 166 5.35 -6.61 -18.45
CA VAL A 166 6.12 -7.73 -19.04
C VAL A 166 5.83 -9.07 -18.36
N MET A 167 5.78 -9.05 -17.02
CA MET A 167 5.26 -10.15 -16.20
C MET A 167 4.36 -9.59 -15.11
N THR A 168 3.18 -10.17 -14.97
CA THR A 168 2.27 -9.86 -13.87
C THR A 168 2.82 -10.39 -12.54
N ILE A 169 2.32 -9.86 -11.42
CA ILE A 169 2.71 -10.36 -10.11
C ILE A 169 2.32 -11.84 -9.92
N ASP A 170 1.17 -12.25 -10.46
CA ASP A 170 0.70 -13.63 -10.37
C ASP A 170 1.56 -14.58 -11.22
N GLU A 171 1.99 -14.19 -12.42
CA GLU A 171 2.94 -14.97 -13.22
C GLU A 171 4.30 -15.11 -12.53
N ARG A 172 4.77 -14.04 -11.86
CA ARG A 172 6.02 -14.09 -11.07
C ARG A 172 5.90 -15.03 -9.87
N VAL A 173 4.74 -15.06 -9.21
CA VAL A 173 4.47 -16.00 -8.11
C VAL A 173 4.38 -17.44 -8.64
N ALA A 174 3.64 -17.67 -9.72
CA ALA A 174 3.52 -18.99 -10.34
C ALA A 174 4.89 -19.55 -10.75
N ALA A 175 5.74 -18.72 -11.38
CA ALA A 175 7.10 -19.10 -11.74
C ALA A 175 7.95 -19.54 -10.53
N LEU A 176 7.76 -18.92 -9.36
CA LEU A 176 8.42 -19.34 -8.12
C LEU A 176 7.82 -20.62 -7.51
N ASP A 177 6.52 -20.83 -7.66
CA ASP A 177 5.84 -22.02 -7.17
C ASP A 177 6.18 -23.28 -7.98
N ASP A 178 6.42 -23.11 -9.27
CA ASP A 178 6.85 -24.17 -10.18
C ASP A 178 8.30 -24.65 -9.91
N LEU A 179 9.09 -23.88 -9.14
CA LEU A 179 10.42 -24.30 -8.74
C LEU A 179 10.36 -25.48 -7.74
N PRO A 180 11.31 -26.44 -7.84
CA PRO A 180 11.51 -27.45 -6.80
C PRO A 180 11.65 -26.83 -5.41
N LEU A 181 11.20 -27.55 -4.39
CA LEU A 181 11.20 -27.06 -3.00
C LEU A 181 12.58 -26.53 -2.57
N GLU A 182 13.65 -27.24 -2.91
CA GLU A 182 15.02 -26.85 -2.59
C GLU A 182 15.44 -25.54 -3.28
N GLU A 183 15.07 -25.36 -4.56
CA GLU A 183 15.38 -24.14 -5.32
C GLU A 183 14.59 -22.94 -4.81
N ARG A 184 13.30 -23.12 -4.49
CA ARG A 184 12.48 -22.08 -3.88
C ARG A 184 12.97 -21.71 -2.48
N TRP A 185 13.41 -22.69 -1.69
CA TRP A 185 14.05 -22.45 -0.40
C TRP A 185 15.37 -21.67 -0.55
N ALA A 186 16.20 -22.05 -1.52
CA ALA A 186 17.45 -21.35 -1.82
C ALA A 186 17.19 -19.91 -2.26
N PHE A 187 16.20 -19.67 -3.13
CA PHE A 187 15.78 -18.34 -3.55
C PHE A 187 15.44 -17.45 -2.36
N TRP A 188 14.52 -17.86 -1.48
CA TRP A 188 14.13 -17.05 -0.33
C TRP A 188 15.25 -16.87 0.70
N THR A 189 16.07 -17.91 0.92
CA THR A 189 17.25 -17.84 1.77
C THR A 189 18.23 -16.77 1.25
N GLU A 190 18.48 -16.77 -0.06
CA GLU A 190 19.33 -15.76 -0.70
C GLU A 190 18.72 -14.37 -0.58
N GLN A 191 17.45 -14.17 -0.94
CA GLN A 191 16.81 -12.86 -0.86
C GLN A 191 16.83 -12.30 0.57
N PHE A 192 16.47 -13.11 1.58
CA PHE A 192 16.45 -12.63 2.97
C PHE A 192 17.86 -12.40 3.54
N SER A 193 18.89 -13.08 3.03
CA SER A 193 20.28 -12.84 3.46
C SER A 193 20.73 -11.40 3.18
N LYS A 194 20.18 -10.75 2.15
CA LYS A 194 20.47 -9.37 1.76
C LYS A 194 19.95 -8.34 2.76
N CYS A 195 19.00 -8.72 3.62
CA CYS A 195 18.31 -7.79 4.51
C CYS A 195 19.27 -7.17 5.54
N VAL A 196 19.34 -5.83 5.54
CA VAL A 196 20.15 -5.05 6.49
C VAL A 196 19.37 -4.59 7.73
N ARG A 197 18.14 -5.10 7.92
CA ARG A 197 17.23 -4.72 9.02
C ARG A 197 17.03 -3.21 9.20
N CYS A 198 16.97 -2.45 8.09
CA CYS A 198 16.65 -1.01 8.14
C CYS A 198 15.18 -0.72 8.50
N TYR A 199 14.30 -1.74 8.45
CA TYR A 199 12.86 -1.66 8.71
C TYR A 199 12.07 -0.69 7.82
N ALA A 200 12.61 -0.23 6.69
CA ALA A 200 11.89 0.62 5.73
C ALA A 200 10.55 -0.02 5.29
N CYS A 201 10.56 -1.34 5.04
CA CYS A 201 9.36 -2.11 4.70
C CYS A 201 8.28 -2.13 5.81
N ARG A 202 8.67 -1.94 7.08
CA ARG A 202 7.74 -1.76 8.21
C ARG A 202 7.20 -0.33 8.24
N GLN A 203 8.09 0.66 8.08
CA GLN A 203 7.73 2.07 8.22
C GLN A 203 6.79 2.55 7.10
N VAL A 204 6.94 2.02 5.89
CA VAL A 204 6.07 2.39 4.76
C VAL A 204 4.75 1.62 4.72
N CYS A 205 4.66 0.47 5.38
CA CYS A 205 3.47 -0.36 5.26
C CYS A 205 2.32 0.25 6.07
N PRO A 206 1.17 0.59 5.44
CA PRO A 206 0.04 1.20 6.14
C PRO A 206 -0.64 0.27 7.15
N LEU A 207 -0.31 -1.01 7.14
CA LEU A 207 -0.90 -2.05 8.01
C LEU A 207 0.10 -2.61 9.03
N CYS A 208 1.34 -2.11 9.05
CA CYS A 208 2.32 -2.46 10.09
C CYS A 208 2.20 -1.55 11.31
N ILE A 209 1.02 -1.46 11.91
CA ILE A 209 0.58 -0.42 12.86
C ILE A 209 0.79 -0.71 14.35
N CYS A 210 1.39 -1.84 14.72
CA CYS A 210 1.60 -2.14 16.15
C CYS A 210 2.38 -1.00 16.84
N GLU A 211 1.81 -0.40 17.89
CA GLU A 211 2.50 0.63 18.69
C GLU A 211 3.81 0.11 19.28
N ARG A 212 3.80 -1.14 19.77
CA ARG A 212 4.97 -1.85 20.27
C ARG A 212 5.28 -3.04 19.38
N CYS A 213 6.24 -2.88 18.48
CA CYS A 213 6.61 -3.95 17.57
C CYS A 213 7.49 -4.99 18.26
N ILE A 214 7.30 -6.27 17.91
CA ILE A 214 8.10 -7.38 18.45
C ILE A 214 9.60 -7.24 18.19
N VAL A 215 9.99 -6.54 17.10
CA VAL A 215 11.40 -6.31 16.76
C VAL A 215 12.09 -5.26 17.62
N GLU A 216 11.33 -4.46 18.36
CA GLU A 216 11.84 -3.47 19.31
C GLU A 216 11.89 -4.02 20.73
N LYS A 217 11.34 -5.22 20.97
CA LYS A 217 11.32 -5.84 22.30
C LYS A 217 12.65 -6.55 22.55
N THR A 218 13.28 -6.19 23.66
CA THR A 218 14.47 -6.89 24.17
C THR A 218 14.09 -8.03 25.13
N GLN A 219 12.89 -7.98 25.74
CA GLN A 219 12.38 -9.02 26.64
C GLN A 219 10.85 -9.19 26.52
N PRO A 220 10.36 -10.43 26.31
CA PRO A 220 11.08 -11.57 25.73
C PRO A 220 11.56 -11.27 24.30
N LEU A 221 12.75 -11.76 23.94
CA LEU A 221 13.32 -11.61 22.61
C LEU A 221 12.82 -12.74 21.69
N TRP A 222 11.76 -12.49 20.94
CA TRP A 222 11.22 -13.45 19.96
C TRP A 222 11.92 -13.39 18.60
N ILE A 223 12.36 -12.19 18.21
CA ILE A 223 13.06 -11.94 16.95
C ILE A 223 14.33 -11.17 17.27
N GLU A 224 15.48 -11.72 16.91
CA GLU A 224 16.76 -11.02 17.02
C GLU A 224 16.75 -9.75 16.17
N SER A 225 17.16 -8.62 16.74
CA SER A 225 17.19 -7.32 16.07
C SER A 225 18.40 -7.16 15.14
N ALA A 226 19.46 -7.94 15.36
CA ALA A 226 20.67 -7.92 14.54
C ALA A 226 20.41 -8.44 13.12
N ALA A 227 21.15 -7.89 12.15
CA ALA A 227 21.12 -8.34 10.76
C ALA A 227 22.01 -9.58 10.59
N HIS A 228 21.40 -10.76 10.67
CA HIS A 228 22.05 -12.06 10.40
C HIS A 228 21.02 -13.03 9.81
N PRO A 229 21.44 -14.13 9.15
CA PRO A 229 20.53 -14.98 8.38
C PRO A 229 19.29 -15.46 9.15
N ARG A 230 19.48 -15.99 10.37
CA ARG A 230 18.37 -16.46 11.23
C ARG A 230 17.42 -15.32 11.58
N GLY A 231 17.96 -14.18 12.03
CA GLY A 231 17.14 -13.00 12.33
C GLY A 231 16.38 -12.54 11.09
N ASN A 232 17.06 -12.34 9.97
CA ASN A 232 16.44 -11.86 8.73
C ASN A 232 15.30 -12.76 8.27
N PHE A 233 15.51 -14.07 8.31
CA PHE A 233 14.46 -15.04 8.00
C PHE A 233 13.26 -14.89 8.93
N SER A 234 13.48 -14.90 10.25
CA SER A 234 12.41 -14.74 11.25
C SER A 234 11.62 -13.46 11.07
N TRP A 235 12.27 -12.33 10.76
CA TRP A 235 11.59 -11.06 10.52
C TRP A 235 10.71 -11.08 9.27
N ASN A 236 11.25 -11.49 8.13
CA ASN A 236 10.50 -11.47 6.88
C ASN A 236 9.30 -12.44 6.96
N LEU A 237 9.48 -13.62 7.54
CA LEU A 237 8.39 -14.58 7.74
C LEU A 237 7.35 -14.06 8.74
N THR A 238 7.76 -13.57 9.91
CA THR A 238 6.82 -13.06 10.93
C THR A 238 6.01 -11.89 10.38
N ARG A 239 6.66 -10.94 9.68
CA ARG A 239 5.98 -9.81 9.06
C ARG A 239 4.97 -10.27 8.01
N ALA A 240 5.34 -11.23 7.16
CA ALA A 240 4.44 -11.75 6.13
C ALA A 240 3.21 -12.43 6.76
N ILE A 241 3.41 -13.23 7.82
CA ILE A 241 2.32 -13.85 8.59
C ILE A 241 1.42 -12.78 9.24
N HIS A 242 1.99 -11.76 9.88
CA HIS A 242 1.23 -10.66 10.47
C HIS A 242 0.44 -9.83 9.46
N LEU A 243 0.75 -9.94 8.17
CA LEU A 243 0.05 -9.26 7.07
C LEU A 243 -0.86 -10.20 6.27
N ALA A 244 -0.89 -11.50 6.57
CA ALA A 244 -1.78 -12.44 5.90
C ALA A 244 -3.24 -12.02 6.14
N GLY A 245 -4.03 -11.90 5.07
CA GLY A 245 -5.41 -11.38 5.14
C GLY A 245 -5.53 -9.86 5.35
N ARG A 246 -4.41 -9.14 5.54
CA ARG A 246 -4.39 -7.69 5.70
C ARG A 246 -3.81 -6.98 4.49
N CYS A 247 -2.74 -7.53 3.90
CA CYS A 247 -2.04 -6.92 2.77
C CYS A 247 -3.01 -6.50 1.66
N VAL A 248 -2.83 -5.28 1.14
CA VAL A 248 -3.65 -4.67 0.06
C VAL A 248 -2.91 -4.60 -1.27
N ASP A 249 -1.79 -5.31 -1.37
CA ASP A 249 -0.93 -5.38 -2.55
C ASP A 249 -0.43 -4.02 -3.09
N CYS A 250 -0.20 -3.05 -2.19
CA CYS A 250 0.29 -1.72 -2.58
C CYS A 250 1.77 -1.70 -3.04
N GLY A 251 2.52 -2.79 -2.88
CA GLY A 251 3.91 -2.92 -3.35
C GLY A 251 4.96 -2.05 -2.62
N GLU A 252 4.55 -1.12 -1.76
CA GLU A 252 5.46 -0.15 -1.12
C GLU A 252 6.62 -0.80 -0.36
N CYS A 253 6.40 -1.96 0.24
CA CYS A 253 7.45 -2.65 0.99
C CYS A 253 8.62 -3.18 0.15
N GLU A 254 8.35 -3.55 -1.11
CA GLU A 254 9.39 -3.92 -2.10
C GLU A 254 10.04 -2.66 -2.67
N ARG A 255 9.23 -1.67 -3.04
CA ARG A 255 9.70 -0.38 -3.59
C ARG A 255 10.68 0.35 -2.66
N PHE A 256 10.42 0.37 -1.36
CA PHE A 256 11.30 1.01 -0.38
C PHE A 256 12.45 0.12 0.11
N CYS A 257 12.58 -1.11 -0.38
CA CYS A 257 13.65 -1.99 0.06
C CYS A 257 14.98 -1.59 -0.61
N PRO A 258 15.99 -1.06 0.14
CA PRO A 258 17.23 -0.59 -0.45
C PRO A 258 18.10 -1.71 -1.05
N VAL A 259 17.77 -2.96 -0.74
CA VAL A 259 18.46 -4.18 -1.19
C VAL A 259 17.56 -5.04 -2.10
N GLY A 260 16.44 -4.49 -2.59
CA GLY A 260 15.63 -5.11 -3.64
C GLY A 260 15.02 -6.48 -3.31
N ILE A 261 14.61 -6.73 -2.05
CA ILE A 261 13.94 -7.98 -1.68
C ILE A 261 12.52 -7.96 -2.28
N PRO A 262 12.12 -9.02 -3.02
CA PRO A 262 10.82 -9.05 -3.70
C PRO A 262 9.67 -9.41 -2.75
N LEU A 263 9.42 -8.53 -1.77
CA LEU A 263 8.43 -8.75 -0.72
C LEU A 263 7.00 -8.81 -1.25
N SER A 264 6.70 -8.21 -2.41
CA SER A 264 5.36 -8.30 -3.02
C SER A 264 5.02 -9.74 -3.39
N LEU A 265 5.98 -10.52 -3.90
CA LEU A 265 5.76 -11.93 -4.26
C LEU A 265 5.36 -12.79 -3.06
N LEU A 266 6.03 -12.59 -1.92
CA LEU A 266 5.70 -13.32 -0.69
C LEU A 266 4.29 -12.96 -0.20
N ASN A 267 3.96 -11.68 -0.16
CA ASN A 267 2.65 -11.24 0.34
C ASN A 267 1.53 -11.61 -0.64
N ARG A 268 1.77 -11.56 -1.95
CA ARG A 268 0.81 -12.00 -2.97
C ARG A 268 0.55 -13.51 -2.87
N LYS A 269 1.58 -14.32 -2.66
CA LYS A 269 1.40 -15.76 -2.42
C LYS A 269 0.55 -16.02 -1.17
N LEU A 270 0.78 -15.27 -0.08
CA LEU A 270 -0.06 -15.38 1.11
C LEU A 270 -1.51 -14.93 0.87
N GLN A 271 -1.73 -13.90 0.05
CA GLN A 271 -3.10 -13.52 -0.35
C GLN A 271 -3.79 -14.64 -1.13
N GLN A 272 -3.10 -15.29 -2.09
CA GLN A 272 -3.64 -16.45 -2.81
C GLN A 272 -4.00 -17.59 -1.85
N ILE A 273 -3.10 -17.94 -0.92
CA ILE A 273 -3.38 -18.97 0.10
C ILE A 273 -4.58 -18.61 0.97
N VAL A 274 -4.71 -17.34 1.37
CA VAL A 274 -5.85 -16.88 2.18
C VAL A 274 -7.15 -16.92 1.37
N HIS A 275 -7.11 -16.54 0.10
CA HIS A 275 -8.25 -16.63 -0.80
C HIS A 275 -8.71 -18.08 -0.98
N ASP A 276 -7.78 -18.99 -1.29
CA ASP A 276 -8.09 -20.40 -1.52
C ASP A 276 -8.65 -21.09 -0.26
N ARG A 277 -8.15 -20.72 0.93
CA ARG A 277 -8.55 -21.35 2.20
C ARG A 277 -9.81 -20.76 2.81
N TYR A 278 -10.01 -19.44 2.70
CA TYR A 278 -11.04 -18.73 3.44
C TYR A 278 -12.01 -17.95 2.54
N GLY A 279 -11.83 -17.99 1.22
CA GLY A 279 -12.64 -17.21 0.27
C GLY A 279 -12.49 -15.69 0.44
N TYR A 280 -11.43 -15.24 1.11
CA TYR A 280 -11.27 -13.85 1.51
C TYR A 280 -10.29 -13.10 0.62
N THR A 281 -10.69 -11.90 0.21
CA THR A 281 -9.85 -10.92 -0.49
C THR A 281 -9.94 -9.59 0.22
N ALA A 282 -8.80 -8.91 0.42
CA ALA A 282 -8.81 -7.57 0.99
C ALA A 282 -9.57 -6.60 0.06
N SER A 283 -10.66 -6.04 0.57
CA SER A 283 -11.52 -5.05 -0.07
C SER A 283 -11.40 -3.70 0.63
N ASP A 284 -12.02 -2.67 0.05
CA ASP A 284 -12.24 -1.38 0.69
C ASP A 284 -13.51 -1.35 1.56
N ASP A 285 -14.20 -2.48 1.70
CA ASP A 285 -15.27 -2.65 2.67
C ASP A 285 -14.70 -2.99 4.07
N PRO A 286 -14.85 -2.11 5.08
CA PRO A 286 -14.40 -2.39 6.44
C PRO A 286 -15.21 -3.48 7.13
N GLU A 287 -16.47 -3.73 6.72
CA GLU A 287 -17.35 -4.74 7.31
C GLU A 287 -17.05 -6.16 6.80
N ASN A 288 -16.28 -6.29 5.72
CA ASN A 288 -15.78 -7.57 5.25
C ASN A 288 -14.80 -8.17 6.27
N ALA A 289 -15.31 -9.06 7.12
CA ALA A 289 -14.55 -9.66 8.22
C ALA A 289 -13.30 -10.39 7.72
N ALA A 290 -12.16 -10.08 8.33
CA ALA A 290 -10.90 -10.71 7.96
C ALA A 290 -10.76 -12.10 8.63
N PRO A 291 -10.12 -13.07 7.97
CA PRO A 291 -9.90 -14.41 8.55
C PRO A 291 -9.11 -14.37 9.86
N ILE A 292 -8.32 -13.31 10.07
CA ILE A 292 -7.73 -13.01 11.37
C ILE A 292 -8.72 -12.12 12.12
N GLY A 293 -9.45 -12.70 13.06
CA GLY A 293 -10.42 -11.98 13.90
C GLY A 293 -11.86 -12.47 13.73
N ASP A 294 -12.14 -13.25 12.69
CA ASP A 294 -13.40 -13.96 12.49
C ASP A 294 -13.19 -15.48 12.65
N TYR A 295 -14.27 -16.21 12.95
CA TYR A 295 -14.26 -17.66 13.11
C TYR A 295 -15.48 -18.28 12.43
N ARG A 296 -15.24 -19.26 11.57
CA ARG A 296 -16.33 -19.99 10.91
C ARG A 296 -16.24 -21.49 11.22
N LEU A 297 -17.40 -22.10 11.41
CA LEU A 297 -17.51 -23.55 11.67
C LEU A 297 -17.13 -24.40 10.45
N ASP A 298 -17.16 -23.82 9.25
CA ASP A 298 -16.83 -24.45 7.98
C ASP A 298 -15.37 -24.23 7.53
N ASP A 299 -14.54 -23.56 8.33
CA ASP A 299 -13.12 -23.36 8.03
C ASP A 299 -12.36 -24.71 7.98
N GLN A 300 -11.49 -24.87 6.98
CA GLN A 300 -10.73 -26.11 6.80
C GLN A 300 -9.74 -26.38 7.95
N GLN A 301 -9.90 -27.49 8.66
CA GLN A 301 -9.08 -27.91 9.80
C GLN A 301 -7.98 -28.91 9.41
N GLU A 302 -7.27 -28.70 8.30
CA GLU A 302 -6.30 -29.67 7.73
C GLU A 302 -5.14 -30.06 8.67
N PHE A 303 -4.90 -29.26 9.72
CA PHE A 303 -3.83 -29.45 10.69
C PHE A 303 -4.23 -30.34 11.88
N ILE A 304 -5.53 -30.57 12.10
CA ILE A 304 -6.03 -31.54 13.07
C ILE A 304 -6.31 -32.84 12.30
N LYS A 305 -5.32 -33.74 12.30
CA LYS A 305 -5.45 -35.10 11.75
C LYS A 305 -5.58 -36.11 12.87
#